data_AF-A0A0J8RUJ0-F1
#
_entry.id   AF-A0A0J8RUJ0-F1
#
_cell.length_a   1.000
_cell.length_b   1.000
_cell.length_c   1.000
_cell.angle_alpha   90.00
_cell.angle_beta   90.00
_cell.angle_gamma   90.00
#
_symmetry.space_group_name_H-M   'P 1'
#
loop_
_entity.id
_entity.type
_entity.pdbx_description
1 polymer ?
#
loop_
_entity_poly.entity_id
_entity_poly.type
_entity_poly.pdbx_seq_one_letter_code
_entity_poly.pdbx_strand_id
1 'polypeptide(L)'
;MSKDGEEGYPGTVELRVWYTAAEENEEGQPQKTVLEVEYEVEFVGDECDETVVGVTNHSYFNLGNGPTIEGTEAVLETDNYLSTDPEGIPTGTIERYTSTEVKKPFFMNATTPDIDECFVMDTDPSSIPLDTRSRPMRLLASFKHLVTSFHLEVYSTEPAFQLYTGKYINIPAVSGLPARGPRSGFCVEPSRYVNAPNEPEWRSMCVLKKGQKWGAKSMYRAWKQ
;
A
#
# COMPACT_ATOMS: atom_id res chain seq x y z
N MET A 1 -13.69 -13.97 9.14
CA MET A 1 -14.36 -13.13 10.15
C MET A 1 -13.36 -12.76 11.21
N SER A 2 -13.44 -11.53 11.71
CA SER A 2 -12.76 -11.05 12.92
C SER A 2 -13.82 -10.90 14.00
N LYS A 3 -13.68 -11.56 15.14
CA LYS A 3 -14.69 -11.54 16.21
C LYS A 3 -14.54 -10.30 17.09
N ASP A 4 -15.62 -9.93 17.79
CA ASP A 4 -15.56 -8.92 18.84
C ASP A 4 -14.44 -9.23 19.85
N GLY A 5 -13.61 -8.22 20.13
CA GLY A 5 -12.47 -8.31 21.04
C GLY A 5 -11.20 -8.93 20.45
N GLU A 6 -11.22 -9.42 19.21
CA GLU A 6 -10.03 -9.99 18.54
C GLU A 6 -8.96 -8.91 18.33
N GLU A 7 -7.75 -9.15 18.82
CA GLU A 7 -6.65 -8.15 18.90
C GLU A 7 -7.06 -6.81 19.56
N GLY A 8 -8.14 -6.79 20.34
CA GLY A 8 -8.66 -5.61 21.04
C GLY A 8 -9.63 -4.74 20.23
N TYR A 9 -10.00 -5.13 19.00
CA TYR A 9 -10.97 -4.38 18.19
C TYR A 9 -12.42 -4.75 18.56
N PRO A 10 -13.32 -3.76 18.73
CA PRO A 10 -14.73 -4.03 19.05
C PRO A 10 -15.52 -4.46 17.80
N GLY A 11 -16.54 -5.28 18.01
CA GLY A 11 -17.51 -5.72 17.01
C GLY A 11 -17.04 -6.87 16.14
N THR A 12 -17.97 -7.75 15.79
CA THR A 12 -17.70 -8.83 14.83
C THR A 12 -17.87 -8.33 13.39
N VAL A 13 -16.81 -8.43 12.58
CA VAL A 13 -16.81 -8.07 11.14
C VAL A 13 -16.46 -9.24 10.24
N GLU A 14 -16.97 -9.20 9.01
CA GLU A 14 -16.54 -10.07 7.92
C GLU A 14 -15.69 -9.29 6.92
N LEU A 15 -14.42 -9.68 6.78
CA LEU A 15 -13.53 -9.25 5.70
C LEU A 15 -13.62 -10.26 4.55
N ARG A 16 -13.88 -9.74 3.34
CA ARG A 16 -13.80 -10.48 2.08
C ARG A 16 -12.70 -9.88 1.22
N VAL A 17 -11.92 -10.74 0.58
CA VAL A 17 -10.84 -10.35 -0.32
C VAL A 17 -10.99 -11.12 -1.62
N TRP A 18 -11.03 -10.41 -2.74
CA TRP A 18 -11.06 -11.01 -4.07
C TRP A 18 -9.76 -10.69 -4.80
N TYR A 19 -9.16 -11.71 -5.39
CA TYR A 19 -8.00 -11.58 -6.26
C TYR A 19 -8.43 -11.93 -7.68
N THR A 20 -8.26 -10.99 -8.60
CA THR A 20 -8.57 -11.19 -10.02
C THR A 20 -7.29 -11.04 -10.83
N ALA A 21 -6.86 -12.12 -11.46
CA ALA A 21 -5.74 -12.10 -12.39
C ALA A 21 -6.25 -11.95 -13.82
N ALA A 22 -5.63 -11.08 -14.60
CA ALA A 22 -5.96 -10.82 -16.00
C ALA A 22 -4.70 -10.56 -16.85
N GLU A 23 -4.88 -10.60 -18.17
CA GLU A 23 -3.86 -10.21 -19.14
C GLU A 23 -4.36 -9.02 -19.95
N GLU A 24 -3.54 -7.96 -20.04
CA GLU A 24 -3.76 -6.84 -20.94
C GLU A 24 -2.91 -7.06 -22.20
N ASN A 25 -3.59 -7.17 -23.35
CA ASN A 25 -2.98 -7.33 -24.66
C ASN A 25 -3.37 -6.15 -25.54
N GLU A 26 -2.41 -5.28 -25.84
CA GLU A 26 -2.56 -4.15 -26.75
C GLU A 26 -1.59 -4.32 -27.93
N GLU A 27 -2.07 -4.14 -29.15
CA GLU A 27 -1.26 -4.34 -30.36
C GLU A 27 -0.03 -3.41 -30.35
N GLY A 28 1.16 -3.98 -30.48
CA GLY A 28 2.42 -3.24 -30.45
C GLY A 28 2.95 -2.89 -29.05
N GLN A 29 2.30 -3.34 -27.98
CA GLN A 29 2.77 -3.19 -26.59
C GLN A 29 3.19 -4.55 -25.99
N PRO A 30 4.09 -4.57 -24.98
CA PRO A 30 4.34 -5.80 -24.22
C PRO A 30 3.06 -6.24 -23.51
N GLN A 31 2.81 -7.55 -23.53
CA GLN A 31 1.75 -8.17 -22.74
C GLN A 31 1.97 -7.85 -21.25
N LYS A 32 0.90 -7.45 -20.56
CA LYS A 32 0.95 -7.12 -19.13
C LYS A 32 0.10 -8.10 -18.34
N THR A 33 0.64 -8.57 -17.23
CA THR A 33 -0.12 -9.31 -16.21
C THR A 33 -0.68 -8.31 -15.21
N VAL A 34 -1.97 -8.43 -14.92
CA VAL A 34 -2.68 -7.58 -13.97
C VAL A 34 -3.19 -8.46 -12.83
N LEU A 35 -2.96 -8.02 -11.60
CA LEU A 35 -3.58 -8.57 -10.39
C LEU A 35 -4.35 -7.44 -9.70
N GLU A 36 -5.67 -7.51 -9.78
CA GLU A 36 -6.56 -6.68 -8.99
C GLU A 36 -6.85 -7.35 -7.65
N VAL A 37 -6.87 -6.56 -6.59
CA VAL A 37 -7.24 -6.95 -5.24
C VAL A 37 -8.36 -6.04 -4.76
N GLU A 38 -9.52 -6.62 -4.48
CA GLU A 38 -10.68 -5.91 -3.91
C GLU A 38 -10.92 -6.38 -2.49
N TYR A 39 -11.21 -5.42 -1.60
CA TYR A 39 -11.53 -5.67 -0.21
C TYR A 39 -12.93 -5.14 0.12
N GLU A 40 -13.66 -5.89 0.93
CA GLU A 40 -14.91 -5.44 1.55
C GLU A 40 -14.93 -5.86 3.01
N VAL A 41 -15.30 -4.93 3.90
CA VAL A 41 -15.53 -5.21 5.32
C VAL A 41 -16.91 -4.67 5.72
N GLU A 42 -17.69 -5.50 6.38
CA GLU A 42 -18.98 -5.12 6.95
C GLU A 42 -19.20 -5.76 8.33
N PHE A 43 -20.07 -5.16 9.12
CA PHE A 43 -20.53 -5.75 10.37
C PHE A 43 -21.36 -7.01 10.11
N VAL A 44 -21.14 -8.02 10.94
CA VAL A 44 -22.00 -9.21 11.00
C VAL A 44 -22.50 -9.51 12.42
N GLY A 45 -21.98 -8.81 13.42
CA GLY A 45 -22.44 -8.87 14.81
C GLY A 45 -23.22 -7.63 15.27
N ASP A 46 -23.72 -7.68 16.50
CA ASP A 46 -24.51 -6.62 17.14
C ASP A 46 -23.89 -6.05 18.43
N GLU A 47 -22.66 -6.46 18.78
CA GLU A 47 -21.99 -6.19 20.07
C GLU A 47 -21.65 -4.70 20.29
N CYS A 48 -21.38 -3.96 19.22
CA CYS A 48 -21.11 -2.51 19.25
C CYS A 48 -21.72 -1.83 18.00
N ASP A 49 -21.74 -0.50 17.98
CA ASP A 49 -22.31 0.25 16.84
C ASP A 49 -21.25 0.75 15.84
N GLU A 50 -19.97 0.74 16.24
CA GLU A 50 -18.85 1.14 15.38
C GLU A 50 -17.54 0.42 15.72
N THR A 51 -16.68 0.29 14.71
CA THR A 51 -15.31 -0.24 14.81
C THR A 51 -14.40 0.54 13.85
N VAL A 52 -13.10 0.26 13.89
CA VAL A 52 -12.11 0.89 13.01
C VAL A 52 -11.57 -0.16 12.04
N VAL A 53 -11.46 0.22 10.76
CA VAL A 53 -11.01 -0.68 9.70
C VAL A 53 -9.96 0.00 8.84
N GLY A 54 -8.85 -0.70 8.63
CA GLY A 54 -7.82 -0.39 7.67
C GLY A 54 -7.18 -1.70 7.21
N VAL A 55 -7.22 -1.97 5.91
CA VAL A 55 -6.70 -3.20 5.31
C VAL A 55 -5.84 -2.84 4.12
N THR A 56 -4.71 -3.54 3.96
CA THR A 56 -3.81 -3.39 2.83
C THR A 56 -3.20 -4.75 2.44
N ASN A 57 -2.49 -4.79 1.32
CA ASN A 57 -1.64 -5.93 0.96
C ASN A 57 -0.17 -5.57 1.20
N HIS A 58 0.52 -6.40 1.97
CA HIS A 58 1.89 -6.15 2.40
C HIS A 58 2.92 -6.99 1.58
N SER A 59 2.71 -7.12 0.27
CA SER A 59 3.63 -7.86 -0.60
C SER A 59 4.98 -7.16 -0.74
N TYR A 60 6.05 -7.93 -0.57
CA TYR A 60 7.42 -7.50 -0.88
C TYR A 60 7.81 -7.88 -2.30
N PHE A 61 8.10 -6.89 -3.13
CA PHE A 61 8.55 -7.06 -4.51
C PHE A 61 10.07 -7.03 -4.61
N ASN A 62 10.61 -7.85 -5.51
CA ASN A 62 12.01 -7.84 -5.90
C ASN A 62 12.10 -8.11 -7.41
N LEU A 63 12.20 -7.02 -8.19
CA LEU A 63 12.17 -7.06 -9.65
C LEU A 63 13.48 -7.58 -10.27
N GLY A 64 14.57 -7.56 -9.49
CA GLY A 64 15.88 -8.07 -9.90
C GLY A 64 16.07 -9.56 -9.66
N ASN A 65 15.20 -10.19 -8.85
CA ASN A 65 15.40 -11.53 -8.30
C ASN A 65 16.79 -11.70 -7.64
N GLY A 66 17.33 -10.59 -7.12
CA GLY A 66 18.63 -10.53 -6.47
C GLY A 66 18.51 -10.64 -4.95
N PRO A 67 19.65 -10.61 -4.22
CA PRO A 67 19.64 -10.59 -2.76
C PRO A 67 19.02 -9.31 -2.17
N THR A 68 19.01 -8.22 -2.96
CA THR A 68 18.44 -6.92 -2.61
C THR A 68 17.60 -6.37 -3.77
N ILE A 69 16.92 -5.24 -3.53
CA ILE A 69 16.19 -4.43 -4.52
C ILE A 69 17.11 -3.52 -5.36
N GLU A 70 18.43 -3.67 -5.24
CA GLU A 70 19.42 -2.87 -5.96
C GLU A 70 19.16 -2.87 -7.47
N GLY A 71 19.27 -1.70 -8.10
CA GLY A 71 19.02 -1.55 -9.53
C GLY A 71 17.54 -1.36 -9.89
N THR A 72 16.66 -1.25 -8.89
CA THR A 72 15.27 -0.83 -9.08
C THR A 72 15.20 0.69 -9.16
N GLU A 73 14.74 1.20 -10.30
CA GLU A 73 14.33 2.59 -10.48
C GLU A 73 12.85 2.72 -10.06
N ALA A 74 12.52 3.76 -9.32
CA ALA A 74 11.17 4.04 -8.84
C ALA A 74 10.74 5.48 -9.20
N VAL A 75 9.45 5.67 -9.44
CA VAL A 75 8.80 6.96 -9.69
C VAL A 75 7.54 7.04 -8.83
N LEU A 76 7.37 8.13 -8.07
CA LEU A 76 6.17 8.39 -7.27
C LEU A 76 5.27 9.44 -7.93
N GLU A 77 3.96 9.25 -7.78
CA GLU A 77 2.94 10.17 -8.29
C GLU A 77 2.59 11.31 -7.33
N THR A 78 3.15 11.30 -6.11
CA THR A 78 3.02 12.35 -5.10
C THR A 78 4.31 12.52 -4.32
N ASP A 79 4.53 13.72 -3.80
CA ASP A 79 5.54 14.03 -2.78
C ASP A 79 4.90 14.55 -1.50
N ASN A 80 3.57 14.55 -1.38
CA ASN A 80 2.94 14.75 -0.09
C ASN A 80 3.15 13.49 0.74
N TYR A 81 3.55 13.63 2.00
CA TYR A 81 3.66 12.53 2.94
C TYR A 81 3.23 12.95 4.34
N LEU A 82 2.83 11.99 5.17
CA LEU A 82 2.57 12.22 6.58
C LEU A 82 3.90 12.25 7.32
N SER A 83 4.28 13.42 7.86
CA SER A 83 5.52 13.52 8.61
C SER A 83 5.44 12.75 9.91
N THR A 84 6.57 12.17 10.30
CA THR A 84 6.75 11.45 11.57
C THR A 84 7.76 12.18 12.45
N ASP A 85 7.62 12.03 13.75
CA ASP A 85 8.66 12.43 14.70
C ASP A 85 9.85 11.44 14.65
N PRO A 86 10.98 11.72 15.34
CA PRO A 86 12.15 10.83 15.34
C PRO A 86 11.88 9.41 15.84
N GLU A 87 10.79 9.20 16.58
CA GLU A 87 10.32 7.90 17.08
C GLU A 87 9.44 7.17 16.04
N GLY A 88 9.16 7.78 14.90
CA GLY A 88 8.32 7.22 13.82
C GLY A 88 6.83 7.44 14.04
N ILE A 89 6.44 8.31 14.98
CA ILE A 89 5.03 8.58 15.29
C ILE A 89 4.49 9.67 14.34
N PRO A 90 3.35 9.46 13.67
CA PRO A 90 2.76 10.48 12.81
C PRO A 90 2.45 11.77 13.58
N THR A 91 2.88 12.91 13.03
CA THR A 91 2.71 14.23 13.66
C THR A 91 1.32 14.84 13.44
N GLY A 92 0.49 14.21 12.60
CA GLY A 92 -0.77 14.82 12.15
C GLY A 92 -0.61 15.75 10.94
N THR A 93 0.61 15.93 10.41
CA THR A 93 0.87 16.95 9.38
C THR A 93 1.22 16.34 8.03
N ILE A 94 0.63 16.89 6.96
CA ILE A 94 1.01 16.58 5.58
C ILE A 94 2.10 17.56 5.16
N GLU A 95 3.26 17.04 4.78
CA GLU A 95 4.42 17.81 4.33
C GLU A 95 4.89 17.35 2.96
N ARG A 96 5.85 18.08 2.38
CA ARG A 96 6.50 17.71 1.12
C ARG A 96 7.74 16.88 1.41
N TYR A 97 7.77 15.66 0.89
CA TYR A 97 8.92 14.76 0.93
C TYR A 97 9.99 15.27 -0.04
N THR A 98 11.11 15.76 0.49
CA THR A 98 12.14 16.45 -0.30
C THR A 98 13.24 15.54 -0.84
N SER A 99 13.28 14.27 -0.42
CA SER A 99 14.31 13.30 -0.85
C SER A 99 14.06 12.76 -2.26
N THR A 100 12.85 12.94 -2.81
CA THR A 100 12.48 12.57 -4.18
C THR A 100 11.69 13.70 -4.85
N GLU A 101 11.59 13.68 -6.17
CA GLU A 101 10.75 14.61 -6.92
C GLU A 101 9.61 13.84 -7.61
N VAL A 102 8.38 14.37 -7.57
CA VAL A 102 7.21 13.79 -8.26
C VAL A 102 7.50 13.56 -9.74
N LYS A 103 7.12 12.39 -10.25
CA LYS A 103 7.28 11.99 -11.66
C LYS A 103 8.73 11.99 -12.16
N LYS A 104 9.71 12.05 -11.25
CA LYS A 104 11.13 11.85 -11.59
C LYS A 104 11.64 10.53 -11.00
N PRO A 105 12.47 9.80 -11.76
CA PRO A 105 13.03 8.55 -11.28
C PRO A 105 14.06 8.78 -10.18
N PHE A 106 14.06 7.89 -9.19
CA PHE A 106 15.15 7.71 -8.24
C PHE A 106 15.52 6.22 -8.17
N PHE A 107 16.75 5.93 -7.73
CA PHE A 107 17.28 4.57 -7.71
C PHE A 107 17.33 4.01 -6.30
N MET A 108 16.78 2.82 -6.14
CA MET A 108 16.95 1.99 -4.95
C MET A 108 18.23 1.17 -5.11
N ASN A 109 19.20 1.47 -4.26
CA ASN A 109 20.46 0.75 -4.16
C ASN A 109 20.43 -0.23 -2.98
N ALA A 110 21.52 -0.98 -2.83
CA ALA A 110 21.69 -1.94 -1.73
C ALA A 110 21.67 -1.31 -0.33
N THR A 111 21.81 0.01 -0.19
CA THR A 111 21.90 0.70 1.11
C THR A 111 21.04 1.96 1.24
N THR A 112 20.51 2.52 0.15
CA THR A 112 19.81 3.82 0.14
C THR A 112 18.90 3.95 -1.10
N PRO A 113 17.81 4.74 -1.08
CA PRO A 113 17.24 5.42 0.07
C PRO A 113 16.54 4.46 1.02
N ASP A 114 16.59 4.77 2.31
CA ASP A 114 15.78 4.14 3.34
C ASP A 114 14.48 4.93 3.47
N ILE A 115 13.47 4.47 2.74
CA ILE A 115 12.11 5.01 2.79
C ILE A 115 11.25 4.02 3.59
N ASP A 116 10.50 4.58 4.54
CA ASP A 116 9.41 3.94 5.28
C ASP A 116 8.36 5.00 5.59
N GLU A 117 7.73 5.53 4.54
CA GLU A 117 6.89 6.73 4.62
C GLU A 117 5.50 6.50 4.04
N CYS A 118 4.50 7.15 4.64
CA CYS A 118 3.13 7.17 4.14
C CYS A 118 2.93 8.37 3.20
N PHE A 119 2.92 8.11 1.91
CA PHE A 119 2.66 9.10 0.86
C PHE A 119 1.16 9.35 0.69
N VAL A 120 0.79 10.61 0.43
CA VAL A 120 -0.61 11.09 0.41
C VAL A 120 -0.99 11.53 -1.01
N MET A 121 -2.05 10.92 -1.56
CA MET A 121 -2.61 11.23 -2.87
C MET A 121 -3.78 12.21 -2.82
N ASP A 122 -4.61 12.13 -1.77
CA ASP A 122 -5.66 13.11 -1.48
C ASP A 122 -5.38 13.77 -0.16
N THR A 123 -5.33 15.10 -0.09
CA THR A 123 -5.03 15.85 1.14
C THR A 123 -6.28 16.33 1.89
N ASP A 124 -7.48 16.13 1.32
CA ASP A 124 -8.76 16.43 1.97
C ASP A 124 -9.40 15.14 2.49
N PRO A 125 -9.20 14.78 3.78
CA PRO A 125 -9.74 13.55 4.37
C PRO A 125 -11.27 13.54 4.41
N SER A 126 -11.92 14.71 4.43
CA SER A 126 -13.39 14.80 4.48
C SER A 126 -14.06 14.36 3.17
N SER A 127 -13.31 14.40 2.06
CA SER A 127 -13.77 13.98 0.74
C SER A 127 -13.69 12.46 0.51
N ILE A 128 -13.07 11.71 1.44
CA ILE A 128 -12.79 10.29 1.25
C ILE A 128 -13.93 9.45 1.81
N PRO A 129 -14.66 8.70 0.97
CA PRO A 129 -15.70 7.80 1.44
C PRO A 129 -15.12 6.58 2.15
N LEU A 130 -15.88 5.99 3.07
CA LEU A 130 -15.53 4.75 3.76
C LEU A 130 -15.37 3.55 2.79
N ASP A 131 -16.17 3.53 1.72
CA ASP A 131 -16.03 2.58 0.60
C ASP A 131 -15.43 3.29 -0.61
N THR A 132 -14.14 3.05 -0.87
CA THR A 132 -13.40 3.69 -1.96
C THR A 132 -13.50 2.91 -3.27
N ARG A 133 -14.17 1.75 -3.32
CA ARG A 133 -14.16 0.85 -4.49
C ARG A 133 -14.74 1.46 -5.77
N SER A 134 -15.59 2.47 -5.65
CA SER A 134 -16.20 3.18 -6.79
C SER A 134 -15.35 4.36 -7.29
N ARG A 135 -14.30 4.73 -6.56
CA ARG A 135 -13.37 5.80 -6.97
C ARG A 135 -12.51 5.32 -8.14
N PRO A 136 -12.00 6.24 -8.98
CA PRO A 136 -11.04 5.87 -10.01
C PRO A 136 -9.75 5.35 -9.37
N MET A 137 -9.22 4.26 -9.93
CA MET A 137 -7.87 3.82 -9.60
C MET A 137 -6.84 4.82 -10.13
N ARG A 138 -5.93 5.27 -9.28
CA ARG A 138 -4.81 6.15 -9.65
C ARG A 138 -3.50 5.39 -9.55
N LEU A 139 -2.57 5.68 -10.45
CA LEU A 139 -1.20 5.25 -10.31
C LEU A 139 -0.63 5.90 -9.03
N LEU A 140 0.03 5.09 -8.21
CA LEU A 140 0.69 5.54 -6.98
C LEU A 140 2.19 5.65 -7.18
N ALA A 141 2.76 4.57 -7.72
CA ALA A 141 4.17 4.44 -8.01
C ALA A 141 4.40 3.45 -9.16
N SER A 142 5.47 3.68 -9.90
CA SER A 142 5.97 2.75 -10.91
C SER A 142 7.43 2.41 -10.64
N PHE A 143 7.80 1.19 -11.02
CA PHE A 143 9.10 0.60 -10.76
C PHE A 143 9.58 -0.11 -12.01
N LYS A 144 10.87 -0.03 -12.28
CA LYS A 144 11.52 -0.88 -13.28
C LYS A 144 12.90 -1.31 -12.80
N HIS A 145 13.31 -2.52 -13.16
CA HIS A 145 14.65 -2.99 -12.81
C HIS A 145 15.57 -2.95 -14.02
N LEU A 146 16.72 -2.29 -13.88
CA LEU A 146 17.61 -1.91 -14.99
C LEU A 146 18.20 -3.11 -15.75
N VAL A 147 18.37 -4.26 -15.08
CA VAL A 147 19.03 -5.44 -15.67
C VAL A 147 18.04 -6.48 -16.17
N THR A 148 16.92 -6.65 -15.45
CA THR A 148 15.93 -7.68 -15.78
C THR A 148 14.83 -7.17 -16.71
N SER A 149 14.75 -5.84 -16.86
CA SER A 149 13.70 -5.12 -17.57
C SER A 149 12.29 -5.46 -17.10
N PHE A 150 12.13 -5.93 -15.86
CA PHE A 150 10.82 -6.08 -15.24
C PHE A 150 10.28 -4.72 -14.83
N HIS A 151 9.01 -4.51 -15.11
CA HIS A 151 8.25 -3.35 -14.71
C HIS A 151 7.13 -3.75 -13.76
N LEU A 152 6.82 -2.86 -12.82
CA LEU A 152 5.69 -2.96 -11.91
C LEU A 152 5.07 -1.58 -11.76
N GLU A 153 3.77 -1.48 -11.89
CA GLU A 153 2.97 -0.33 -11.53
C GLU A 153 1.99 -0.73 -10.43
N VAL A 154 1.79 0.17 -9.47
CA VAL A 154 0.85 -0.02 -8.37
C VAL A 154 -0.20 1.06 -8.42
N TYR A 155 -1.46 0.63 -8.49
CA TYR A 155 -2.63 1.50 -8.54
C TYR A 155 -3.52 1.25 -7.33
N SER A 156 -4.30 2.26 -6.95
CA SER A 156 -5.32 2.09 -5.90
C SER A 156 -6.42 3.14 -5.95
N THR A 157 -7.53 2.83 -5.30
CA THR A 157 -8.61 3.78 -4.95
C THR A 157 -8.38 4.50 -3.62
N GLU A 158 -7.40 4.06 -2.84
CA GLU A 158 -7.07 4.60 -1.52
C GLU A 158 -6.44 6.01 -1.61
N PRO A 159 -6.56 6.82 -0.54
CA PRO A 159 -6.07 8.19 -0.50
C PRO A 159 -4.59 8.32 -0.18
N ALA A 160 -3.93 7.26 0.27
CA ALA A 160 -2.52 7.23 0.64
C ALA A 160 -1.91 5.86 0.35
N PHE A 161 -0.59 5.75 0.53
CA PHE A 161 0.12 4.48 0.48
C PHE A 161 1.43 4.54 1.26
N GLN A 162 1.77 3.46 1.95
CA GLN A 162 3.11 3.27 2.49
C GLN A 162 4.05 2.85 1.35
N LEU A 163 5.25 3.44 1.29
CA LEU A 163 6.38 2.87 0.59
C LEU A 163 7.46 2.50 1.59
N TYR A 164 7.78 1.21 1.67
CA TYR A 164 8.84 0.69 2.52
C TYR A 164 9.90 -0.02 1.69
N THR A 165 11.15 0.41 1.82
CA THR A 165 12.30 -0.11 1.07
C THR A 165 12.98 -1.32 1.72
N GLY A 166 12.37 -1.91 2.75
CA GLY A 166 12.80 -3.20 3.28
C GLY A 166 14.01 -3.17 4.22
N LYS A 167 14.44 -2.00 4.70
CA LYS A 167 15.66 -1.82 5.51
C LYS A 167 15.83 -2.83 6.65
N TYR A 168 14.77 -3.13 7.38
CA TYR A 168 14.76 -3.99 8.56
C TYR A 168 14.38 -5.44 8.28
N ILE A 169 14.24 -5.86 7.01
CA ILE A 169 13.94 -7.26 6.69
C ILE A 169 15.06 -8.15 7.26
N ASN A 170 14.68 -9.13 8.07
CA ASN A 170 15.60 -10.08 8.68
C ASN A 170 14.88 -11.43 8.88
N ILE A 171 14.65 -12.13 7.77
CA ILE A 171 13.90 -13.39 7.75
C ILE A 171 14.90 -14.55 7.58
N PRO A 172 14.93 -15.53 8.50
CA PRO A 172 15.77 -16.70 8.37
C PRO A 172 15.35 -17.57 7.17
N ALA A 173 16.25 -18.43 6.71
CA ALA A 173 15.92 -19.43 5.72
C ALA A 173 14.79 -20.34 6.24
N VAL A 174 13.78 -20.61 5.39
CA VAL A 174 12.59 -21.37 5.78
C VAL A 174 12.06 -22.16 4.59
N SER A 175 11.61 -23.41 4.83
CA SER A 175 10.98 -24.25 3.82
C SER A 175 11.77 -24.39 2.49
N GLY A 176 13.10 -24.47 2.57
CA GLY A 176 13.99 -24.59 1.40
C GLY A 176 14.25 -23.27 0.66
N LEU A 177 13.68 -22.15 1.12
CA LEU A 177 13.96 -20.82 0.60
C LEU A 177 15.15 -20.19 1.35
N PRO A 178 16.01 -19.42 0.64
CA PRO A 178 17.14 -18.74 1.27
C PRO A 178 16.66 -17.69 2.28
N ALA A 179 17.54 -17.34 3.22
CA ALA A 179 17.32 -16.22 4.12
C ALA A 179 17.15 -14.92 3.32
N ARG A 180 16.33 -14.01 3.84
CA ARG A 180 16.08 -12.69 3.26
C ARG A 180 16.58 -11.63 4.24
N GLY A 181 17.61 -10.91 3.82
CA GLY A 181 18.22 -9.83 4.62
C GLY A 181 17.62 -8.46 4.31
N PRO A 182 18.23 -7.40 4.88
CA PRO A 182 17.88 -6.02 4.61
C PRO A 182 17.72 -5.74 3.13
N ARG A 183 16.62 -5.06 2.78
CA ARG A 183 16.29 -4.58 1.44
C ARG A 183 16.18 -5.69 0.39
N SER A 184 15.86 -6.92 0.80
CA SER A 184 15.57 -8.06 -0.09
C SER A 184 14.22 -7.96 -0.83
N GLY A 185 13.40 -6.96 -0.48
CA GLY A 185 12.20 -6.56 -1.21
C GLY A 185 11.72 -5.19 -0.75
N PHE A 186 10.84 -4.56 -1.52
CA PHE A 186 10.14 -3.32 -1.17
C PHE A 186 8.62 -3.54 -1.16
N CYS A 187 7.88 -2.79 -0.33
CA CYS A 187 6.43 -2.82 -0.27
C CYS A 187 5.82 -1.52 -0.77
N VAL A 188 4.66 -1.63 -1.42
CA VAL A 188 3.74 -0.51 -1.64
C VAL A 188 2.40 -0.94 -1.08
N GLU A 189 1.94 -0.24 -0.06
CA GLU A 189 0.76 -0.61 0.72
C GLU A 189 -0.28 0.49 0.58
N PRO A 190 -1.17 0.42 -0.42
CA PRO A 190 -2.26 1.38 -0.50
C PRO A 190 -3.10 1.36 0.77
N SER A 191 -3.37 2.53 1.33
CA SER A 191 -3.91 2.67 2.69
C SER A 191 -4.64 4.00 2.87
N ARG A 192 -5.24 4.18 4.05
CA ARG A 192 -5.52 5.53 4.58
C ARG A 192 -4.33 6.06 5.35
N TYR A 193 -4.51 7.25 5.88
CA TYR A 193 -3.50 7.91 6.68
C TYR A 193 -3.15 7.07 7.91
N VAL A 194 -1.85 7.02 8.21
CA VAL A 194 -1.37 6.43 9.47
C VAL A 194 -1.97 7.24 10.62
N ASN A 195 -2.37 6.55 11.69
CA ASN A 195 -3.03 7.15 12.85
C ASN A 195 -4.44 7.74 12.60
N ALA A 196 -5.05 7.55 11.42
CA ALA A 196 -6.39 8.06 11.12
C ALA A 196 -7.48 7.78 12.18
N PRO A 197 -7.53 6.61 12.84
CA PRO A 197 -8.50 6.38 13.90
C PRO A 197 -8.35 7.32 15.11
N ASN A 198 -7.17 7.83 15.38
CA ASN A 198 -6.91 8.67 16.56
C ASN A 198 -7.00 10.17 16.25
N GLU A 199 -6.96 10.55 14.97
CA GLU A 199 -7.09 11.94 14.53
C GLU A 199 -8.55 12.27 14.19
N PRO A 200 -9.25 13.15 14.94
CA PRO A 200 -10.67 13.42 14.75
C PRO A 200 -11.06 13.82 13.32
N GLU A 201 -10.19 14.57 12.63
CA GLU A 201 -10.42 15.02 11.25
C GLU A 201 -10.29 13.89 10.21
N TRP A 202 -9.69 12.76 10.57
CA TRP A 202 -9.37 11.65 9.66
C TRP A 202 -10.22 10.41 9.94
N ARG A 203 -10.85 10.35 11.12
CA ARG A 203 -11.65 9.22 11.59
C ARG A 203 -12.74 8.79 10.61
N SER A 204 -13.38 9.74 9.92
CA SER A 204 -14.44 9.42 8.94
C SER A 204 -13.97 8.49 7.84
N MET A 205 -12.67 8.49 7.53
CA MET A 205 -12.11 7.55 6.58
C MET A 205 -12.27 6.13 7.12
N CYS A 206 -11.91 5.83 8.37
CA CYS A 206 -11.69 4.48 8.90
C CYS A 206 -12.72 3.93 9.89
N VAL A 207 -13.64 4.75 10.40
CA VAL A 207 -14.70 4.29 11.31
C VAL A 207 -15.83 3.65 10.51
N LEU A 208 -15.97 2.32 10.64
CA LEU A 208 -17.08 1.55 10.09
C LEU A 208 -18.22 1.52 11.12
N LYS A 209 -19.46 1.78 10.68
CA LYS A 209 -20.67 1.64 11.50
C LYS A 209 -21.59 0.54 10.98
N LYS A 210 -22.50 0.05 11.83
CA LYS A 210 -23.55 -0.90 11.43
C LYS A 210 -24.30 -0.42 10.17
N GLY A 211 -24.52 -1.34 9.23
CA GLY A 211 -25.20 -1.06 7.96
C GLY A 211 -24.35 -0.35 6.90
N GLN A 212 -23.11 0.04 7.21
CA GLN A 212 -22.16 0.56 6.24
C GLN A 212 -21.25 -0.55 5.71
N LYS A 213 -20.55 -0.24 4.62
CA LYS A 213 -19.44 -1.04 4.10
C LYS A 213 -18.18 -0.20 4.07
N TRP A 214 -17.08 -0.83 4.41
CA TRP A 214 -15.74 -0.38 4.12
C TRP A 214 -15.24 -1.14 2.90
N GLY A 215 -14.51 -0.47 2.02
CA GLY A 215 -13.98 -1.14 0.84
C GLY A 215 -12.84 -0.36 0.20
N ALA A 216 -11.99 -1.10 -0.49
CA ALA A 216 -10.86 -0.57 -1.25
C ALA A 216 -10.51 -1.48 -2.43
N LYS A 217 -9.85 -0.93 -3.45
CA LYS A 217 -9.23 -1.70 -4.54
C LYS A 217 -7.78 -1.31 -4.70
N SER A 218 -6.95 -2.29 -5.01
CA SER A 218 -5.56 -2.10 -5.43
C SER A 218 -5.31 -2.93 -6.68
N MET A 219 -4.39 -2.49 -7.53
CA MET A 219 -4.02 -3.23 -8.74
C MET A 219 -2.52 -3.19 -8.94
N TYR A 220 -1.94 -4.35 -9.18
CA TYR A 220 -0.55 -4.53 -9.58
C TYR A 220 -0.53 -4.86 -11.07
N ARG A 221 0.19 -4.08 -11.86
CA ARG A 221 0.37 -4.33 -13.29
C ARG A 221 1.85 -4.53 -13.58
N ALA A 222 2.21 -5.69 -14.11
CA ALA A 222 3.60 -6.07 -14.35
C ALA A 222 3.83 -6.55 -15.78
N TRP A 223 5.00 -6.26 -16.32
CA TRP A 223 5.42 -6.72 -17.65
C TRP A 223 6.94 -6.75 -17.74
N LYS A 224 7.44 -7.26 -18.87
CA LYS A 224 8.87 -7.22 -19.21
C LYS A 224 9.04 -6.57 -20.59
N GLN A 225 10.01 -5.66 -20.71
CA GLN A 225 10.34 -4.96 -21.97
C GLN A 225 11.75 -5.27 -22.47
#